data_AF-A0AAE3XFZ9-F1
#
_entry.id   AF-A0AAE3XFZ9-F1
#
_cell.length_a   1.000
_cell.length_b   1.000
_cell.length_c   1.000
_cell.angle_alpha   90.00
_cell.angle_beta   90.00
_cell.angle_gamma   90.00
#
_symmetry.space_group_name_H-M   'P 1'
#
loop_
_entity.id
_entity.type
_entity.pdbx_description
1 polymer ?
#
loop_
_entity_poly.entity_id
_entity_poly.type
_entity_poly.pdbx_seq_one_letter_code
_entity_poly.pdbx_strand_id
1 'polypeptide(L)'
;MVQTALTVLLGALRALLDLALPTALVLAVLALALGGLALIDRDRARRALHGLGTRAPQLGGWALAALLLGGALVTLNVSRRAVDLRIAAQQNARYANAADPDGGQTVQVAPSAALLESRTYTRSLLLPSDVATSIRVDNSLDSLLPYLGSPGDTVQDLRENFTRTPEGLRYTREVVMQSQRPLDFDRGVVRADLRFVEPAGGRGTYYTAAFQASYRFRNPLSTPATLRFAFPLPGGSGTLSGFTLTVNGQALSASDLLSGSVWEGQVPAGGSVDVQVAYAHQGSRAWSYQLSRREAIRDLDVTVTADRPAKFQRYSLFPTSQTRPTLGGPATLRWQLKNAVTAQDVAVVFTQGSVRETLTKVHLAQGLAVVLASLLIPLWAC
;
A
#
# COMPACT_ATOMS: atom_id res chain seq x y z
N MET A 1 0.13 31.54 -14.75
CA MET A 1 1.49 31.08 -14.35
C MET A 1 2.60 31.90 -14.99
N VAL A 2 2.53 32.25 -16.28
CA VAL A 2 3.54 33.11 -16.95
C VAL A 2 3.61 34.52 -16.33
N GLN A 3 2.47 35.15 -16.05
CA GLN A 3 2.42 36.49 -15.45
C GLN A 3 3.07 36.56 -14.06
N THR A 4 3.00 35.50 -13.26
CA THR A 4 3.54 35.48 -11.90
C THR A 4 5.05 35.21 -11.86
N ALA A 5 5.57 34.37 -12.77
CA ALA A 5 7.01 34.23 -12.94
C ALA A 5 7.63 35.54 -13.46
N LEU A 6 6.93 36.23 -14.36
CA LEU A 6 7.33 37.52 -14.90
C LEU A 6 7.37 38.61 -13.81
N THR A 7 6.36 38.70 -12.93
CA THR A 7 6.36 39.71 -11.85
C THR A 7 7.47 39.48 -10.83
N VAL A 8 7.79 38.22 -10.51
CA VAL A 8 8.90 37.90 -9.61
C VAL A 8 10.25 38.19 -10.25
N LEU A 9 10.44 37.86 -11.53
CA LEU A 9 11.65 38.20 -12.29
C LEU A 9 11.84 39.72 -12.35
N LEU A 10 10.78 40.46 -12.69
CA LEU A 10 10.80 41.92 -12.75
C LEU A 10 11.10 42.55 -11.38
N GLY A 11 10.58 41.98 -10.30
CA GLY A 11 10.89 42.42 -8.93
C GLY A 11 12.37 42.24 -8.58
N ALA A 12 12.97 41.11 -8.94
CA ALA A 12 14.39 40.86 -8.73
C ALA A 12 15.28 41.79 -9.60
N LEU A 13 14.88 42.02 -10.85
CA LEU A 13 15.58 42.94 -11.75
C LEU A 13 15.51 44.39 -11.25
N ARG A 14 14.37 44.80 -10.69
CA ARG A 14 14.18 46.13 -10.11
C ARG A 14 15.04 46.34 -8.86
N ALA A 15 15.12 45.35 -7.98
CA ALA A 15 16.01 45.40 -6.82
C ALA A 15 17.50 45.48 -7.21
N LEU A 16 17.91 44.82 -8.30
CA LEU A 16 19.25 44.96 -8.87
C LEU A 16 19.48 46.38 -9.43
N LEU A 17 18.47 46.95 -10.09
CA LEU A 17 18.53 48.30 -10.64
C LEU A 17 18.58 49.37 -9.54
N ASP A 18 17.87 49.15 -8.43
CA ASP A 18 17.90 50.02 -7.25
C ASP A 18 19.28 50.02 -6.56
N LEU A 19 20.08 48.96 -6.73
CA LEU A 19 21.49 48.91 -6.31
C LEU A 19 22.45 49.62 -7.29
N ALA A 20 22.06 49.85 -8.54
CA ALA A 20 22.90 50.50 -9.54
C ALA A 20 23.10 52.00 -9.26
N LEU A 21 22.11 52.66 -8.67
CA LEU A 21 22.15 54.09 -8.34
C LEU A 21 23.15 54.44 -7.21
N PRO A 22 23.15 53.74 -6.04
CA PRO A 22 24.14 53.98 -5.00
C PRO A 22 25.56 53.57 -5.45
N THR A 23 25.70 52.53 -6.26
CA THR A 23 27.02 52.13 -6.79
C THR A 23 27.58 53.13 -7.80
N ALA A 24 26.73 53.68 -8.67
CA ALA A 24 27.12 54.78 -9.57
C ALA A 24 27.54 56.04 -8.80
N LEU A 25 26.84 56.37 -7.70
CA LEU A 25 27.21 57.49 -6.82
C LEU A 25 28.58 57.30 -6.18
N VAL A 26 28.87 56.10 -5.67
CA VAL A 26 30.19 55.79 -5.09
C VAL A 26 31.30 55.89 -6.14
N LEU A 27 31.07 55.37 -7.35
CA LEU A 27 32.03 55.49 -8.46
C LEU A 27 32.24 56.95 -8.89
N ALA A 28 31.18 57.76 -8.90
CA ALA A 28 31.28 59.19 -9.22
C ALA A 28 32.09 59.97 -8.17
N VAL A 29 31.88 59.69 -6.88
CA VAL A 29 32.68 60.28 -5.78
C VAL A 29 34.14 59.85 -5.90
N LEU A 30 34.41 58.58 -6.23
CA LEU A 30 35.76 58.06 -6.38
C LEU A 30 36.47 58.64 -7.61
N ALA A 31 35.74 58.85 -8.71
CA ALA A 31 36.24 59.52 -9.91
C ALA A 31 36.54 61.02 -9.64
N LEU A 32 35.68 61.70 -8.88
CA LEU A 32 35.90 63.09 -8.46
C LEU A 32 37.12 63.21 -7.52
N ALA A 33 37.28 62.27 -6.58
CA ALA A 33 38.44 62.21 -5.70
C ALA A 33 39.74 61.98 -6.48
N LEU A 34 39.74 61.07 -7.46
CA LEU A 34 40.88 60.84 -8.35
C LEU A 34 41.16 62.05 -9.26
N GLY A 35 40.12 62.72 -9.77
CA GLY A 35 40.24 63.95 -10.55
C GLY A 35 40.83 65.11 -9.76
N GLY A 36 40.38 65.29 -8.50
CA GLY A 36 40.96 66.25 -7.55
C GLY A 36 42.42 65.93 -7.23
N LEU A 37 42.75 64.65 -7.03
CA LEU A 37 44.13 64.21 -6.80
C LEU A 37 45.02 64.48 -8.01
N ALA A 38 44.49 64.30 -9.24
CA ALA A 38 45.21 64.56 -10.49
C ALA A 38 45.45 66.04 -10.76
N LEU A 39 44.62 66.93 -10.21
CA LEU A 39 44.80 68.38 -10.28
C LEU A 39 45.89 68.87 -9.30
N ILE A 40 46.07 68.19 -8.16
CA ILE A 40 47.03 68.57 -7.11
C ILE A 40 48.41 67.93 -7.36
N ASP A 41 48.47 66.64 -7.69
CA ASP A 41 49.71 65.89 -7.90
C ASP A 41 49.50 64.81 -8.97
N ARG A 42 49.87 65.15 -10.20
CA ARG A 42 49.70 64.29 -11.38
C ARG A 42 50.44 62.97 -11.25
N ASP A 43 51.57 62.93 -10.55
CA ASP A 43 52.39 61.73 -10.40
C ASP A 43 51.87 60.78 -9.31
N ARG A 44 51.21 61.32 -8.27
CA ARG A 44 50.45 60.49 -7.30
C ARG A 44 49.19 59.91 -7.94
N ALA A 45 48.47 60.68 -8.75
CA ALA A 45 47.28 60.18 -9.45
C ALA A 45 47.61 59.07 -10.44
N ARG A 46 48.69 59.20 -11.21
CA ARG A 46 49.17 58.15 -12.13
C ARG A 46 49.57 56.87 -11.40
N ARG A 47 50.25 56.97 -10.25
CA ARG A 47 50.60 55.79 -9.43
C ARG A 47 49.36 55.12 -8.83
N ALA A 48 48.38 55.90 -8.37
CA ALA A 48 47.11 55.37 -7.87
C ALA A 48 46.32 54.64 -8.97
N LEU A 49 46.22 55.22 -10.17
CA LEU A 49 45.60 54.61 -11.35
C LEU A 49 46.32 53.34 -11.80
N HIS A 50 47.66 53.33 -11.77
CA HIS A 50 48.44 52.15 -12.15
C HIS A 50 48.30 51.02 -11.12
N GLY A 51 48.27 51.34 -9.82
CA GLY A 51 47.99 50.37 -8.75
C GLY A 51 46.55 49.85 -8.75
N LEU A 52 45.59 50.65 -9.21
CA LEU A 52 44.23 50.20 -9.50
C LEU A 52 44.21 49.27 -10.72
N GLY A 53 44.96 49.58 -11.77
CA GLY A 53 45.09 48.76 -12.98
C GLY A 53 45.68 47.37 -12.71
N THR A 54 46.65 47.24 -11.79
CA THR A 54 47.22 45.94 -11.41
C THR A 54 46.28 45.10 -10.54
N ARG A 55 45.39 45.73 -9.77
CA ARG A 55 44.35 45.07 -8.95
C ARG A 55 43.01 44.90 -9.65
N ALA A 56 42.80 45.53 -10.80
CA ALA A 56 41.60 45.45 -11.62
C ALA A 56 41.19 44.00 -12.00
N PRO A 57 42.09 43.08 -12.39
CA PRO A 57 41.68 41.71 -12.69
C PRO A 57 41.20 40.94 -11.45
N GLN A 58 41.79 41.20 -10.28
CA GLN A 58 41.34 40.59 -9.01
C GLN A 58 39.96 41.13 -8.61
N LEU A 59 39.75 42.44 -8.67
CA LEU A 59 38.44 43.07 -8.38
C LEU A 59 37.36 42.64 -9.38
N GLY A 60 37.71 42.46 -10.65
CA GLY A 60 36.81 41.91 -11.67
C GLY A 60 36.39 40.46 -11.38
N GLY A 61 37.32 39.63 -10.90
CA GLY A 61 37.02 38.27 -10.44
C GLY A 61 36.04 38.24 -9.27
N TRP A 62 36.22 39.11 -8.28
CA TRP A 62 35.31 39.23 -7.13
C TRP A 62 33.91 39.73 -7.53
N ALA A 63 33.84 40.71 -8.44
CA ALA A 63 32.57 41.20 -8.95
C ALA A 63 31.78 40.10 -9.70
N LEU A 64 32.48 39.28 -10.50
CA LEU A 64 31.88 38.16 -11.22
C LEU A 64 31.41 37.05 -10.28
N ALA A 65 32.19 36.73 -9.23
CA ALA A 65 31.79 35.77 -8.20
C ALA A 65 30.55 36.24 -7.42
N ALA A 66 30.48 37.52 -7.06
CA ALA A 66 29.32 38.11 -6.39
C ALA A 66 28.06 38.08 -7.29
N LEU A 67 28.23 38.33 -8.59
CA LEU A 67 27.15 38.24 -9.59
C LEU A 67 26.63 36.80 -9.73
N LEU A 68 27.52 35.81 -9.81
CA LEU A 68 27.13 34.40 -9.88
C LEU A 68 26.42 33.93 -8.61
N LEU A 69 26.90 34.34 -7.43
CA LEU A 69 26.23 34.07 -6.16
C LEU A 69 24.83 34.71 -6.11
N GLY A 70 24.73 36.00 -6.44
CA GLY A 70 23.46 36.71 -6.47
C GLY A 70 22.47 36.05 -7.43
N GLY A 71 22.93 35.67 -8.63
CA GLY A 71 22.15 34.93 -9.60
C GLY A 71 21.65 33.58 -9.06
N ALA A 72 22.52 32.81 -8.40
CA ALA A 72 22.15 31.52 -7.80
C ALA A 72 21.14 31.66 -6.65
N LEU A 73 21.27 32.70 -5.80
CA LEU A 73 20.32 32.97 -4.73
C LEU A 73 18.95 33.41 -5.26
N VAL A 74 18.93 34.22 -6.32
CA VAL A 74 17.68 34.64 -6.97
C VAL A 74 16.98 33.44 -7.60
N THR A 75 17.67 32.62 -8.39
CA THR A 75 17.06 31.44 -9.04
C THR A 75 16.47 30.47 -8.01
N LEU A 76 17.16 30.27 -6.87
CA LEU A 76 16.69 29.43 -5.78
C LEU A 76 15.47 30.01 -5.04
N ASN A 77 15.39 31.34 -4.87
CA ASN A 77 14.24 31.99 -4.24
C ASN A 77 13.01 31.97 -5.17
N VAL A 78 13.21 32.16 -6.47
CA VAL A 78 12.13 32.07 -7.47
C VAL A 78 11.58 30.65 -7.55
N SER A 79 12.44 29.63 -7.62
CA SER A 79 12.00 28.24 -7.68
C SER A 79 11.24 27.83 -6.42
N ARG A 80 11.73 28.24 -5.23
CA ARG A 80 11.04 28.00 -3.95
C ARG A 80 9.64 28.62 -3.94
N ARG A 81 9.51 29.91 -4.25
CA ARG A 81 8.20 30.60 -4.23
C ARG A 81 7.24 30.04 -5.27
N ALA A 82 7.72 29.64 -6.44
CA ALA A 82 6.89 29.02 -7.47
C ALA A 82 6.30 27.67 -7.00
N VAL A 83 7.09 26.87 -6.29
CA VAL A 83 6.64 25.61 -5.68
C VAL A 83 5.65 25.88 -4.55
N ASP A 84 5.96 26.81 -3.64
CA ASP A 84 5.09 27.16 -2.50
C ASP A 84 3.71 27.66 -2.96
N LEU A 85 3.65 28.50 -3.99
CA LEU A 85 2.40 29.02 -4.55
C LEU A 85 1.57 27.94 -5.24
N ARG A 86 2.22 27.00 -5.96
CA ARG A 86 1.52 25.86 -6.56
C ARG A 86 0.86 24.99 -5.49
N ILE A 87 1.55 24.80 -4.36
CA ILE A 87 1.04 24.04 -3.21
C ILE A 87 -0.14 24.79 -2.56
N ALA A 88 -0.01 26.09 -2.30
CA ALA A 88 -1.06 26.89 -1.67
C ALA A 88 -2.35 26.95 -2.53
N ALA A 89 -2.20 27.06 -3.86
CA ALA A 89 -3.33 27.03 -4.79
C ALA A 89 -4.09 25.69 -4.76
N GLN A 90 -3.39 24.59 -4.52
CA GLN A 90 -4.01 23.25 -4.43
C GLN A 90 -4.64 22.97 -3.06
N GLN A 91 -4.09 23.52 -1.98
CA GLN A 91 -4.65 23.38 -0.62
C GLN A 91 -5.90 24.23 -0.40
N ASN A 92 -5.95 25.42 -1.02
CA ASN A 92 -7.09 26.34 -0.90
C ASN A 92 -8.23 26.03 -1.89
N ALA A 93 -8.10 24.99 -2.70
CA ALA A 93 -9.17 24.52 -3.57
C ALA A 93 -10.30 23.94 -2.70
N ARG A 94 -11.45 24.61 -2.69
CA ARG A 94 -12.63 24.24 -1.89
C ARG A 94 -13.30 22.93 -2.33
N TYR A 95 -12.92 22.41 -3.51
CA TYR A 95 -13.41 21.14 -4.05
C TYR A 95 -12.24 20.26 -4.48
N ALA A 96 -12.30 18.98 -4.13
CA ALA A 96 -11.37 17.97 -4.60
C ALA A 96 -11.66 17.64 -6.08
N ASN A 97 -10.76 17.99 -7.00
CA ASN A 97 -10.90 17.64 -8.43
C ASN A 97 -10.55 16.16 -8.73
N ALA A 98 -10.27 15.36 -7.70
CA ALA A 98 -9.96 13.94 -7.82
C ALA A 98 -10.54 13.21 -6.60
N ALA A 99 -11.17 12.07 -6.84
CA ALA A 99 -11.64 11.17 -5.79
C ALA A 99 -10.46 10.78 -4.89
N ASP A 100 -10.64 10.80 -3.57
CA ASP A 100 -9.70 10.11 -2.70
C ASP A 100 -9.81 8.62 -3.02
N PRO A 101 -8.69 7.95 -3.34
CA PRO A 101 -8.71 6.53 -3.62
C PRO A 101 -9.09 5.80 -2.32
N ASP A 102 -10.26 5.16 -2.29
CA ASP A 102 -10.78 4.33 -1.18
C ASP A 102 -9.91 3.10 -0.85
N GLY A 103 -8.68 3.02 -1.36
CA GLY A 103 -7.75 1.95 -1.08
C GLY A 103 -7.09 2.12 0.28
N GLY A 104 -7.58 1.43 1.29
CA GLY A 104 -6.90 1.23 2.57
C GLY A 104 -5.75 0.21 2.45
N GLN A 105 -5.35 -0.38 3.58
CA GLN A 105 -4.43 -1.51 3.58
C GLN A 105 -5.14 -2.74 3.00
N THR A 106 -4.66 -3.28 1.89
CA THR A 106 -5.26 -4.49 1.31
C THR A 106 -4.85 -5.72 2.12
N VAL A 107 -5.84 -6.49 2.55
CA VAL A 107 -5.66 -7.79 3.20
C VAL A 107 -6.37 -8.86 2.38
N GLN A 108 -5.60 -9.73 1.72
CA GLN A 108 -6.13 -10.94 1.10
C GLN A 108 -5.96 -12.11 2.06
N VAL A 109 -7.05 -12.77 2.44
CA VAL A 109 -7.01 -14.00 3.25
C VAL A 109 -6.84 -15.21 2.32
N ALA A 110 -6.04 -16.19 2.72
CA ALA A 110 -5.93 -17.46 2.00
C ALA A 110 -7.31 -18.13 1.86
N PRO A 111 -7.59 -18.82 0.74
CA PRO A 111 -8.82 -19.56 0.60
C PRO A 111 -8.85 -20.76 1.55
N SER A 112 -10.03 -21.36 1.69
CA SER A 112 -10.21 -22.64 2.39
C SER A 112 -10.82 -23.67 1.45
N ALA A 113 -10.36 -24.91 1.53
CA ALA A 113 -10.99 -26.06 0.90
C ALA A 113 -11.53 -27.03 1.96
N ALA A 114 -12.66 -27.66 1.70
CA ALA A 114 -13.23 -28.67 2.61
C ALA A 114 -14.00 -29.75 1.86
N LEU A 115 -14.03 -30.96 2.41
CA LEU A 115 -15.00 -32.00 2.06
C LEU A 115 -16.32 -31.70 2.78
N LEU A 116 -17.43 -31.80 2.05
CA LEU A 116 -18.76 -31.77 2.62
C LEU A 116 -19.17 -33.20 2.99
N GLU A 117 -19.41 -33.43 4.28
CA GLU A 117 -19.79 -34.74 4.82
C GLU A 117 -21.13 -34.60 5.57
N SER A 118 -22.11 -35.45 5.26
CA SER A 118 -23.29 -35.61 6.10
C SER A 118 -22.93 -36.44 7.32
N ARG A 119 -23.08 -35.87 8.53
CA ARG A 119 -22.85 -36.58 9.80
C ARG A 119 -24.10 -36.60 10.63
N THR A 120 -24.43 -37.78 11.13
CA THR A 120 -25.53 -38.00 12.05
C THR A 120 -25.05 -37.81 13.48
N TYR A 121 -25.68 -36.89 14.21
CA TYR A 121 -25.46 -36.65 15.62
C TYR A 121 -26.68 -37.09 16.41
N THR A 122 -26.49 -38.01 17.35
CA THR A 122 -27.55 -38.50 18.23
C THR A 122 -27.31 -37.97 19.64
N ARG A 123 -28.28 -37.24 20.17
CA ARG A 123 -28.30 -36.82 21.58
C ARG A 123 -29.51 -37.42 22.25
N SER A 124 -29.30 -38.07 23.39
CA SER A 124 -30.41 -38.54 24.23
C SER A 124 -30.42 -37.80 25.55
N LEU A 125 -31.62 -37.49 26.02
CA LEU A 125 -31.89 -36.90 27.32
C LEU A 125 -32.89 -37.81 28.03
N LEU A 126 -32.58 -38.21 29.25
CA LEU A 126 -33.53 -38.90 30.12
C LEU A 126 -34.20 -37.84 31.00
N LEU A 127 -35.53 -37.73 30.90
CA LEU A 127 -36.34 -37.00 31.85
C LEU A 127 -36.76 -37.97 32.97
N PRO A 128 -36.38 -37.70 34.22
CA PRO A 128 -36.86 -38.45 35.38
C PRO A 128 -38.40 -38.48 35.44
N SER A 129 -38.95 -39.54 36.04
CA SER A 129 -40.39 -39.86 36.00
C SER A 129 -41.28 -38.84 36.72
N ASP A 130 -40.77 -38.19 37.76
CA ASP A 130 -41.40 -37.07 38.48
C ASP A 130 -41.56 -35.83 37.58
N VAL A 131 -40.55 -35.52 36.77
CA VAL A 131 -40.62 -34.43 35.79
C VAL A 131 -41.55 -34.78 34.64
N ALA A 132 -41.45 -36.01 34.10
CA ALA A 132 -42.29 -36.45 32.97
C ALA A 132 -43.79 -36.47 33.31
N THR A 133 -44.15 -36.81 34.54
CA THR A 133 -45.55 -36.78 35.03
C THR A 133 -46.08 -35.37 35.25
N SER A 134 -45.21 -34.42 35.63
CA SER A 134 -45.61 -33.01 35.82
C SER A 134 -45.97 -32.30 34.50
N ILE A 135 -45.37 -32.73 33.38
CA ILE A 135 -45.49 -32.08 32.07
C ILE A 135 -46.80 -32.43 31.34
N ARG A 136 -47.64 -33.36 31.85
CA ARG A 136 -48.88 -33.83 31.20
C ARG A 136 -48.71 -33.99 29.68
N VAL A 137 -47.78 -34.86 29.31
CA VAL A 137 -47.58 -35.28 27.92
C VAL A 137 -48.76 -36.18 27.53
N ASP A 138 -49.91 -35.56 27.30
CA ASP A 138 -51.18 -36.21 26.98
C ASP A 138 -51.15 -36.69 25.53
N ASN A 139 -50.52 -37.86 25.30
CA ASN A 139 -50.41 -38.57 24.02
C ASN A 139 -49.85 -37.78 22.81
N SER A 140 -49.51 -36.51 22.98
CA SER A 140 -48.84 -35.65 22.01
C SER A 140 -47.72 -34.90 22.70
N LEU A 141 -46.55 -34.94 22.08
CA LEU A 141 -45.32 -34.29 22.53
C LEU A 141 -45.13 -32.93 21.85
N ASP A 142 -46.16 -32.46 21.12
CA ASP A 142 -46.13 -31.19 20.39
C ASP A 142 -45.96 -29.99 21.33
N SER A 143 -46.40 -30.13 22.58
CA SER A 143 -46.23 -29.11 23.63
C SER A 143 -44.77 -28.81 23.96
N LEU A 144 -43.85 -29.73 23.66
CA LEU A 144 -42.41 -29.57 23.91
C LEU A 144 -41.66 -28.94 22.73
N LEU A 145 -42.21 -29.03 21.51
CA LEU A 145 -41.57 -28.53 20.28
C LEU A 145 -41.15 -27.04 20.34
N PRO A 146 -41.95 -26.11 20.92
CA PRO A 146 -41.55 -24.70 21.02
C PRO A 146 -40.28 -24.48 21.85
N TYR A 147 -39.94 -25.42 22.74
CA TYR A 147 -38.77 -25.32 23.62
C TYR A 147 -37.52 -26.02 23.05
N LEU A 148 -37.67 -26.79 21.97
CA LEU A 148 -36.58 -27.58 21.37
C LEU A 148 -35.82 -26.85 20.25
N GLY A 149 -36.28 -25.65 19.89
CA GLY A 149 -35.65 -24.75 18.93
C GLY A 149 -35.79 -25.22 17.47
N SER A 150 -35.80 -24.28 16.53
CA SER A 150 -35.84 -24.59 15.10
C SER A 150 -34.48 -25.13 14.61
N PRO A 151 -34.47 -26.07 13.65
CA PRO A 151 -33.23 -26.50 13.00
C PRO A 151 -32.57 -25.33 12.26
N GLY A 152 -31.26 -25.18 12.39
CA GLY A 152 -30.48 -24.17 11.65
C GLY A 152 -30.15 -24.62 10.22
N ASP A 153 -29.61 -23.69 9.42
CA ASP A 153 -29.38 -23.87 7.97
C ASP A 153 -28.50 -25.08 7.57
N THR A 154 -27.72 -25.62 8.50
CA THR A 154 -26.83 -26.78 8.26
C THR A 154 -27.49 -28.13 8.53
N VAL A 155 -28.74 -28.15 9.02
CA VAL A 155 -29.48 -29.37 9.34
C VAL A 155 -30.17 -29.89 8.08
N GLN A 156 -29.84 -31.13 7.70
CA GLN A 156 -30.41 -31.80 6.52
C GLN A 156 -31.64 -32.65 6.90
N ASP A 157 -31.56 -33.37 8.02
CA ASP A 157 -32.66 -34.17 8.55
C ASP A 157 -32.67 -34.05 10.08
N LEU A 158 -33.86 -34.00 10.67
CA LEU A 158 -34.07 -33.95 12.10
C LEU A 158 -35.13 -34.98 12.47
N ARG A 159 -34.72 -36.00 13.21
CA ARG A 159 -35.61 -37.03 13.73
C ARG A 159 -35.67 -36.95 15.24
N GLU A 160 -36.88 -36.98 15.77
CA GLU A 160 -37.13 -36.90 17.19
C GLU A 160 -37.95 -38.11 17.62
N ASN A 161 -37.49 -38.78 18.68
CA ASN A 161 -38.15 -39.95 19.21
C ASN A 161 -38.24 -39.88 20.73
N PHE A 162 -39.32 -40.39 21.29
CA PHE A 162 -39.56 -40.44 22.72
C PHE A 162 -39.94 -41.87 23.11
N THR A 163 -39.19 -42.46 24.03
CA THR A 163 -39.44 -43.81 24.53
C THR A 163 -39.64 -43.78 26.03
N ARG A 164 -40.72 -44.40 26.52
CA ARG A 164 -40.94 -44.59 27.96
C ARG A 164 -40.08 -45.76 28.43
N THR A 165 -39.27 -45.53 29.45
CA THR A 165 -38.48 -46.56 30.15
C THR A 165 -38.90 -46.60 31.63
N PRO A 166 -38.57 -47.67 32.38
CA PRO A 166 -38.85 -47.72 33.83
C PRO A 166 -38.22 -46.55 34.62
N GLU A 167 -37.14 -45.99 34.09
CA GLU A 167 -36.37 -44.89 34.70
C GLU A 167 -36.94 -43.50 34.36
N GLY A 168 -37.83 -43.38 33.37
CA GLY A 168 -38.40 -42.11 32.95
C GLY A 168 -38.75 -42.02 31.46
N LEU A 169 -38.84 -40.80 30.93
CA LEU A 169 -39.07 -40.54 29.51
C LEU A 169 -37.73 -40.26 28.83
N ARG A 170 -37.30 -41.12 27.91
CA ARG A 170 -36.09 -40.91 27.11
C ARG A 170 -36.45 -40.16 25.83
N TYR A 171 -35.99 -38.92 25.72
CA TYR A 171 -36.01 -38.15 24.49
C TYR A 171 -34.71 -38.42 23.72
N THR A 172 -34.82 -38.73 22.44
CA THR A 172 -33.69 -38.90 21.53
C THR A 172 -33.87 -37.99 20.33
N ARG A 173 -32.88 -37.14 20.09
CA ARG A 173 -32.78 -36.26 18.92
C ARG A 173 -31.65 -36.77 18.03
N GLU A 174 -31.98 -37.11 16.81
CA GLU A 174 -31.03 -37.48 15.77
C GLU A 174 -31.02 -36.38 14.70
N VAL A 175 -29.86 -35.78 14.47
CA VAL A 175 -29.69 -34.66 13.55
C VAL A 175 -28.67 -35.07 12.50
N VAL A 176 -29.08 -35.14 11.24
CA VAL A 176 -28.15 -35.23 10.12
C VAL A 176 -27.74 -33.81 9.76
N MET A 177 -26.46 -33.49 9.96
CA MET A 177 -25.90 -32.17 9.69
C MET A 177 -24.87 -32.25 8.58
N GLN A 178 -24.86 -31.22 7.74
CA GLN A 178 -23.76 -31.00 6.82
C GLN A 178 -22.54 -30.48 7.59
N SER A 179 -21.55 -31.34 7.72
CA SER A 179 -20.26 -31.03 8.35
C SER A 179 -19.20 -30.78 7.30
N GLN A 180 -18.14 -30.08 7.70
CA GLN A 180 -17.03 -29.73 6.83
C GLN A 180 -15.75 -30.27 7.42
N ARG A 181 -15.03 -31.05 6.60
CA ARG A 181 -13.70 -31.53 6.93
C ARG A 181 -12.68 -30.72 6.12
N PRO A 182 -11.85 -29.87 6.76
CA PRO A 182 -10.85 -29.07 6.06
C PRO A 182 -9.91 -29.93 5.21
N LEU A 183 -9.51 -29.40 4.06
CA LEU A 183 -8.52 -29.96 3.15
C LEU A 183 -7.35 -28.99 3.01
N ASP A 184 -6.13 -29.51 3.16
CA ASP A 184 -4.93 -28.77 2.82
C ASP A 184 -4.80 -28.65 1.29
N PHE A 185 -4.25 -27.54 0.83
CA PHE A 185 -3.87 -27.39 -0.57
C PHE A 185 -2.60 -28.21 -0.88
N ASP A 186 -2.61 -28.91 -2.01
CA ASP A 186 -1.42 -29.57 -2.55
C ASP A 186 -0.42 -28.53 -3.05
N ARG A 187 -0.92 -27.47 -3.70
CA ARG A 187 -0.12 -26.35 -4.21
C ARG A 187 -0.91 -25.05 -4.27
N GLY A 188 -0.28 -23.95 -3.84
CA GLY A 188 -0.76 -22.59 -4.03
C GLY A 188 0.29 -21.74 -4.74
N VAL A 189 -0.11 -20.98 -5.76
CA VAL A 189 0.73 -19.96 -6.40
C VAL A 189 -0.04 -18.65 -6.37
N VAL A 190 0.54 -17.62 -5.77
CA VAL A 190 -0.07 -16.30 -5.58
C VAL A 190 0.84 -15.24 -6.17
N ARG A 191 0.28 -14.33 -6.95
CA ARG A 191 0.98 -13.20 -7.56
C ARG A 191 0.21 -11.92 -7.31
N ALA A 192 0.93 -10.90 -6.84
CA ALA A 192 0.42 -9.53 -6.74
C ALA A 192 1.39 -8.58 -7.45
N ASP A 193 0.93 -7.90 -8.50
CA ASP A 193 1.66 -6.80 -9.16
C ASP A 193 1.10 -5.48 -8.65
N LEU A 194 1.91 -4.70 -7.93
CA LEU A 194 1.54 -3.44 -7.27
C LEU A 194 2.22 -2.27 -7.99
N ARG A 195 1.43 -1.44 -8.67
CA ARG A 195 1.93 -0.28 -9.42
C ARG A 195 1.51 1.00 -8.74
N PHE A 196 2.47 1.74 -8.18
CA PHE A 196 2.17 2.95 -7.45
C PHE A 196 1.85 4.10 -8.40
N VAL A 197 0.78 4.81 -8.07
CA VAL A 197 0.36 6.03 -8.75
C VAL A 197 0.67 7.20 -7.84
N GLU A 198 1.35 8.21 -8.38
CA GLU A 198 1.56 9.50 -7.73
C GLU A 198 0.53 10.50 -8.26
N PRO A 199 -0.54 10.77 -7.49
CA PRO A 199 -1.57 11.70 -7.96
C PRO A 199 -0.99 13.10 -8.04
N ALA A 200 -1.35 13.83 -9.09
CA ALA A 200 -0.97 15.23 -9.22
C ALA A 200 -1.45 16.03 -7.99
N GLY A 201 -0.54 16.75 -7.34
CA GLY A 201 -0.86 17.61 -6.19
C GLY A 201 -0.54 17.06 -4.81
N GLY A 202 0.29 16.01 -4.71
CA GLY A 202 0.90 15.60 -3.43
C GLY A 202 -0.07 15.00 -2.42
N ARG A 203 -1.23 14.51 -2.89
CA ARG A 203 -2.12 13.64 -2.11
C ARG A 203 -1.48 12.26 -1.94
N GLY A 204 -1.90 11.52 -0.92
CA GLY A 204 -1.31 10.24 -0.52
C GLY A 204 -1.11 9.27 -1.70
N THR A 205 -0.04 8.49 -1.65
CA THR A 205 0.28 7.55 -2.74
C THR A 205 -0.53 6.26 -2.58
N TYR A 206 -1.16 5.83 -3.66
CA TYR A 206 -1.89 4.57 -3.76
C TYR A 206 -1.27 3.69 -4.84
N TYR A 207 -1.68 2.43 -4.92
CA TYR A 207 -1.32 1.53 -6.01
C TYR A 207 -2.55 0.98 -6.70
N THR A 208 -2.41 0.72 -8.00
CA THR A 208 -3.26 -0.23 -8.72
C THR A 208 -2.61 -1.60 -8.62
N ALA A 209 -3.42 -2.61 -8.35
CA ALA A 209 -2.94 -3.96 -8.14
C ALA A 209 -3.64 -4.96 -9.04
N ALA A 210 -2.87 -5.88 -9.62
CA ALA A 210 -3.37 -7.07 -10.28
C ALA A 210 -3.05 -8.29 -9.40
N PHE A 211 -4.09 -8.96 -8.92
CA PHE A 211 -3.98 -10.18 -8.13
C PHE A 211 -4.30 -11.38 -9.01
N GLN A 212 -3.49 -12.42 -8.92
CA GLN A 212 -3.72 -13.71 -9.57
C GLN A 212 -3.28 -14.81 -8.62
N ALA A 213 -4.11 -15.84 -8.47
CA ALA A 213 -3.75 -17.02 -7.70
C ALA A 213 -4.25 -18.30 -8.36
N SER A 214 -3.51 -19.39 -8.18
CA SER A 214 -3.90 -20.74 -8.57
C SER A 214 -3.72 -21.69 -7.39
N TYR A 215 -4.75 -22.44 -7.06
CA TYR A 215 -4.75 -23.42 -5.99
C TYR A 215 -5.10 -24.79 -6.54
N ARG A 216 -4.39 -25.81 -6.07
CA ARG A 216 -4.68 -27.21 -6.34
C ARG A 216 -4.94 -27.93 -5.04
N PHE A 217 -6.02 -28.69 -5.00
CA PHE A 217 -6.33 -29.60 -3.90
C PHE A 217 -6.91 -30.90 -4.46
N ARG A 218 -6.92 -31.94 -3.63
CA ARG A 218 -7.35 -33.28 -4.04
C ARG A 218 -8.41 -33.85 -3.12
N ASN A 219 -9.28 -34.68 -3.67
CA ASN A 219 -10.13 -35.56 -2.88
C ASN A 219 -9.24 -36.71 -2.33
N PRO A 220 -9.01 -36.80 -1.01
CA PRO A 220 -8.20 -37.86 -0.43
C PRO A 220 -8.97 -39.19 -0.30
N LEU A 221 -10.28 -39.19 -0.52
CA LEU A 221 -11.13 -40.37 -0.35
C LEU A 221 -11.02 -41.30 -1.56
N SER A 222 -11.22 -42.59 -1.31
CA SER A 222 -11.33 -43.63 -2.35
C SER A 222 -12.71 -43.66 -3.02
N THR A 223 -13.60 -42.72 -2.67
CA THR A 223 -14.94 -42.55 -3.25
C THR A 223 -15.12 -41.11 -3.74
N PRO A 224 -16.02 -40.87 -4.70
CA PRO A 224 -16.41 -39.51 -5.07
C PRO A 224 -16.95 -38.74 -3.86
N ALA A 225 -16.65 -37.44 -3.79
CA ALA A 225 -17.09 -36.57 -2.71
C ALA A 225 -17.38 -35.16 -3.21
N THR A 226 -18.25 -34.44 -2.51
CA THR A 226 -18.50 -33.01 -2.78
C THR A 226 -17.45 -32.18 -2.05
N LEU A 227 -16.70 -31.38 -2.79
CA LEU A 227 -15.71 -30.47 -2.25
C LEU A 227 -16.24 -29.04 -2.34
N ARG A 228 -15.84 -28.23 -1.36
CA ARG A 228 -16.13 -26.81 -1.30
C ARG A 228 -14.84 -26.03 -1.28
N PHE A 229 -14.73 -25.03 -2.16
CA PHE A 229 -13.69 -24.04 -2.16
C PHE A 229 -14.30 -22.68 -1.85
N ALA A 230 -13.77 -21.99 -0.84
CA ALA A 230 -14.21 -20.64 -0.49
C ALA A 230 -13.04 -19.67 -0.62
N PHE A 231 -13.22 -18.64 -1.44
CA PHE A 231 -12.25 -17.55 -1.58
C PHE A 231 -12.77 -16.30 -0.86
N PRO A 232 -12.15 -15.88 0.25
CA PRO A 232 -12.49 -14.62 0.89
C PRO A 232 -12.10 -13.45 -0.02
N LEU A 233 -13.05 -12.56 -0.30
CA LEU A 233 -12.74 -11.31 -1.00
C LEU A 233 -11.82 -10.44 -0.12
N PRO A 234 -10.85 -9.72 -0.72
CA PRO A 234 -9.91 -8.90 0.04
C PRO A 234 -10.61 -7.79 0.83
N GLY A 235 -10.15 -7.57 2.06
CA GLY A 235 -10.55 -6.44 2.90
C GLY A 235 -9.67 -5.22 2.66
N GLY A 236 -10.22 -4.02 2.85
CA GLY A 236 -9.48 -2.75 2.77
C GLY A 236 -9.03 -2.36 1.36
N SER A 237 -9.29 -3.19 0.36
CA SER A 237 -9.33 -2.79 -1.05
C SER A 237 -10.65 -2.11 -1.35
N GLY A 238 -10.65 -1.06 -2.17
CA GLY A 238 -11.89 -0.48 -2.71
C GLY A 238 -12.59 -1.44 -3.69
N THR A 239 -13.14 -0.93 -4.78
CA THR A 239 -13.81 -1.74 -5.79
C THR A 239 -12.89 -2.80 -6.42
N LEU A 240 -13.35 -4.06 -6.44
CA LEU A 240 -12.73 -5.14 -7.21
C LEU A 240 -13.25 -5.09 -8.65
N SER A 241 -12.34 -5.13 -9.61
CA SER A 241 -12.65 -5.09 -11.04
C SER A 241 -12.15 -6.34 -11.75
N GLY A 242 -12.94 -6.85 -12.69
CA GLY A 242 -12.57 -8.02 -13.48
C GLY A 242 -12.35 -9.28 -12.62
N PHE A 243 -13.14 -9.46 -11.56
CA PHE A 243 -13.08 -10.68 -10.75
C PHE A 243 -13.45 -11.89 -11.61
N THR A 244 -12.55 -12.88 -11.64
CA THR A 244 -12.77 -14.16 -12.30
C THR A 244 -12.39 -15.29 -11.37
N LEU A 245 -13.20 -16.34 -11.38
CA LEU A 245 -12.94 -17.60 -10.71
C LEU A 245 -13.13 -18.71 -11.73
N THR A 246 -12.06 -19.46 -12.00
CA THR A 246 -12.10 -20.61 -12.90
C THR A 246 -11.85 -21.89 -12.11
N VAL A 247 -12.57 -22.95 -12.44
CA VAL A 247 -12.39 -24.28 -11.84
C VAL A 247 -12.17 -25.28 -12.97
N ASN A 248 -11.05 -26.00 -12.93
CA ASN A 248 -10.62 -26.94 -13.96
C ASN A 248 -10.63 -26.33 -15.38
N GLY A 249 -10.29 -25.04 -15.49
CA GLY A 249 -10.25 -24.29 -16.75
C GLY A 249 -11.58 -23.69 -17.20
N GLN A 250 -12.70 -24.00 -16.52
CA GLN A 250 -14.01 -23.42 -16.81
C GLN A 250 -14.22 -22.16 -15.96
N ALA A 251 -14.47 -21.02 -16.62
CA ALA A 251 -14.84 -19.79 -15.93
C ALA A 251 -16.26 -19.89 -15.36
N LEU A 252 -16.41 -19.52 -14.09
CA LEU A 252 -17.69 -19.51 -13.38
C LEU A 252 -18.30 -18.11 -13.40
N SER A 253 -19.61 -18.06 -13.63
CA SER A 253 -20.40 -16.84 -13.53
C SER A 253 -20.79 -16.58 -12.07
N ALA A 254 -21.24 -15.36 -11.75
CA ALA A 254 -21.69 -15.03 -10.40
C ALA A 254 -22.84 -15.92 -9.90
N SER A 255 -23.70 -16.43 -10.81
CA SER A 255 -24.78 -17.37 -10.47
C SER A 255 -24.29 -18.78 -10.15
N ASP A 256 -23.09 -19.16 -10.61
CA ASP A 256 -22.49 -20.46 -10.31
C ASP A 256 -21.78 -20.46 -8.94
N LEU A 257 -21.63 -19.30 -8.32
CA LEU A 257 -20.91 -19.10 -7.07
C LEU A 257 -21.87 -18.84 -5.92
N LEU A 258 -21.76 -19.67 -4.88
CA LEU A 258 -22.44 -19.42 -3.61
C LEU A 258 -21.83 -18.17 -2.96
N SER A 259 -22.67 -17.23 -2.54
CA SER A 259 -22.24 -15.95 -1.95
C SER A 259 -21.21 -15.18 -2.79
N GLY A 260 -21.17 -15.40 -4.12
CA GLY A 260 -20.31 -14.69 -5.06
C GLY A 260 -18.83 -15.11 -5.11
N SER A 261 -18.35 -16.00 -4.23
CA SER A 261 -16.95 -16.44 -4.22
C SER A 261 -16.70 -17.86 -3.69
N VAL A 262 -17.76 -18.65 -3.51
CA VAL A 262 -17.69 -20.04 -3.04
C VAL A 262 -18.12 -20.99 -4.16
N TRP A 263 -17.29 -21.99 -4.43
CA TRP A 263 -17.57 -23.06 -5.38
C TRP A 263 -17.82 -24.37 -4.63
N GLU A 264 -18.82 -25.13 -5.07
CA GLU A 264 -19.06 -26.51 -4.63
C GLU A 264 -19.20 -27.42 -5.85
N GLY A 265 -18.61 -28.62 -5.79
CA GLY A 265 -18.70 -29.57 -6.88
C GLY A 265 -18.28 -30.98 -6.51
N GLN A 266 -18.80 -31.96 -7.25
CA GLN A 266 -18.45 -33.36 -7.06
C GLN A 266 -17.09 -33.65 -7.70
N VAL A 267 -16.20 -34.29 -6.94
CA VAL A 267 -14.85 -34.66 -7.39
C VAL A 267 -14.70 -36.18 -7.28
N PRO A 268 -14.19 -36.86 -8.33
CA PRO A 268 -13.93 -38.30 -8.30
C PRO A 268 -13.00 -38.72 -7.16
N ALA A 269 -13.00 -40.01 -6.85
CA ALA A 269 -12.04 -40.62 -5.93
C ALA A 269 -10.59 -40.28 -6.34
N GLY A 270 -9.79 -39.74 -5.42
CA GLY A 270 -8.41 -39.34 -5.72
C GLY A 270 -8.25 -38.16 -6.70
N GLY A 271 -9.36 -37.60 -7.21
CA GLY A 271 -9.35 -36.52 -8.20
C GLY A 271 -8.75 -35.22 -7.66
N SER A 272 -8.22 -34.38 -8.55
CA SER A 272 -7.72 -33.04 -8.23
C SER A 272 -8.65 -31.96 -8.79
N VAL A 273 -8.66 -30.82 -8.12
CA VAL A 273 -9.34 -29.61 -8.57
C VAL A 273 -8.29 -28.49 -8.67
N ASP A 274 -8.24 -27.83 -9.82
CA ASP A 274 -7.43 -26.64 -10.05
C ASP A 274 -8.34 -25.41 -10.08
N VAL A 275 -8.15 -24.50 -9.13
CA VAL A 275 -8.92 -23.25 -9.04
C VAL A 275 -8.00 -22.08 -9.34
N GLN A 276 -8.42 -21.17 -10.20
CA GLN A 276 -7.71 -19.92 -10.46
C GLN A 276 -8.60 -18.74 -10.13
N VAL A 277 -8.03 -17.73 -9.48
CA VAL A 277 -8.72 -16.51 -9.10
C VAL A 277 -7.91 -15.33 -9.59
N ALA A 278 -8.54 -14.37 -10.26
CA ALA A 278 -7.90 -13.12 -10.63
C ALA A 278 -8.84 -11.94 -10.41
N TYR A 279 -8.26 -10.80 -10.03
CA TYR A 279 -8.98 -9.53 -9.94
C TYR A 279 -8.00 -8.35 -9.93
N ALA A 280 -8.50 -7.18 -10.29
CA ALA A 280 -7.81 -5.92 -10.11
C ALA A 280 -8.43 -5.13 -8.95
N HIS A 281 -7.61 -4.38 -8.22
CA HIS A 281 -8.09 -3.52 -7.13
C HIS A 281 -7.18 -2.30 -6.93
N GLN A 282 -7.63 -1.37 -6.09
CA GLN A 282 -6.81 -0.26 -5.60
C GLN A 282 -6.58 -0.41 -4.10
N GLY A 283 -5.38 -0.07 -3.65
CA GLY A 283 -4.98 -0.10 -2.25
C GLY A 283 -3.93 0.96 -1.92
N SER A 284 -3.59 1.12 -0.65
CA SER A 284 -2.54 2.01 -0.20
C SER A 284 -1.81 1.47 1.03
N ARG A 285 -0.64 2.05 1.32
CA ARG A 285 0.19 1.81 2.52
C ARG A 285 0.77 0.41 2.68
N ALA A 286 -0.02 -0.66 2.55
CA ALA A 286 0.40 -2.03 2.76
C ALA A 286 -0.45 -3.00 1.95
N TRP A 287 0.15 -4.13 1.62
CA TRP A 287 -0.53 -5.29 1.06
C TRP A 287 -0.11 -6.53 1.86
N SER A 288 -1.06 -7.39 2.21
CA SER A 288 -0.76 -8.63 2.92
C SER A 288 -1.58 -9.81 2.40
N TYR A 289 -0.96 -10.97 2.44
CA TYR A 289 -1.59 -12.28 2.25
C TYR A 289 -1.58 -13.03 3.58
N GLN A 290 -2.77 -13.15 4.18
CA GLN A 290 -2.96 -13.78 5.48
C GLN A 290 -3.10 -15.28 5.33
N LEU A 291 -2.27 -16.01 6.05
CA LEU A 291 -2.32 -17.46 6.16
C LEU A 291 -3.16 -17.81 7.38
N SER A 292 -3.98 -18.85 7.29
CA SER A 292 -4.69 -19.35 8.47
C SER A 292 -3.67 -19.80 9.53
N ARG A 293 -3.91 -19.45 10.80
CA ARG A 293 -2.91 -19.63 11.85
C ARG A 293 -2.57 -21.10 12.06
N ARG A 294 -1.26 -21.43 11.95
CA ARG A 294 -0.69 -22.77 12.21
C ARG A 294 -1.18 -23.86 11.25
N GLU A 295 -1.52 -23.49 10.03
CA GLU A 295 -1.85 -24.44 8.98
C GLU A 295 -0.57 -25.11 8.43
N ALA A 296 -0.67 -26.40 8.08
CA ALA A 296 0.41 -27.12 7.42
C ALA A 296 0.40 -26.78 5.92
N ILE A 297 1.46 -26.15 5.44
CA ILE A 297 1.60 -25.72 4.05
C ILE A 297 2.46 -26.74 3.31
N ARG A 298 1.88 -27.44 2.33
CA ARG A 298 2.59 -28.40 1.48
C ARG A 298 3.52 -27.71 0.48
N ASP A 299 2.95 -26.85 -0.37
CA ASP A 299 3.68 -26.08 -1.37
C ASP A 299 2.97 -24.74 -1.63
N LEU A 300 3.55 -23.63 -1.19
CA LEU A 300 3.04 -22.29 -1.42
C LEU A 300 4.13 -21.39 -1.98
N ASP A 301 3.83 -20.73 -3.10
CA ASP A 301 4.68 -19.76 -3.75
C ASP A 301 3.96 -18.42 -3.87
N VAL A 302 4.37 -17.44 -3.05
CA VAL A 302 3.84 -16.08 -3.11
C VAL A 302 4.87 -15.17 -3.76
N THR A 303 4.48 -14.45 -4.80
CA THR A 303 5.31 -13.45 -5.47
C THR A 303 4.62 -12.09 -5.40
N VAL A 304 5.33 -11.09 -4.88
CA VAL A 304 4.89 -9.70 -4.88
C VAL A 304 5.87 -8.89 -5.72
N THR A 305 5.36 -8.23 -6.75
CA THR A 305 6.11 -7.25 -7.53
C THR A 305 5.61 -5.86 -7.17
N ALA A 306 6.52 -4.93 -6.89
CA ALA A 306 6.17 -3.54 -6.65
C ALA A 306 7.18 -2.63 -7.33
N ASP A 307 6.72 -1.54 -7.94
CA ASP A 307 7.58 -0.50 -8.55
C ASP A 307 8.23 0.44 -7.52
N ARG A 308 8.03 0.17 -6.22
CA ARG A 308 8.63 0.92 -5.10
C ARG A 308 9.27 0.01 -4.05
N PRO A 309 10.24 0.54 -3.28
CA PRO A 309 10.83 -0.18 -2.16
C PRO A 309 9.78 -0.56 -1.10
N ALA A 310 9.66 -1.85 -0.84
CA ALA A 310 8.86 -2.39 0.25
C ALA A 310 9.69 -2.59 1.52
N LYS A 311 9.04 -2.41 2.67
CA LYS A 311 9.45 -2.87 3.99
C LYS A 311 8.55 -4.04 4.40
N PHE A 312 8.95 -4.78 5.42
CA PHE A 312 8.19 -5.91 5.95
C PHE A 312 7.49 -5.52 7.25
N GLN A 313 6.26 -5.98 7.43
CA GLN A 313 5.54 -5.74 8.68
C GLN A 313 6.24 -6.49 9.82
N ARG A 314 6.13 -5.96 11.05
CA ARG A 314 6.64 -6.68 12.21
C ARG A 314 5.91 -8.03 12.33
N TYR A 315 6.67 -9.10 12.57
CA TYR A 315 6.18 -10.48 12.70
C TYR A 315 5.60 -11.10 11.42
N SER A 316 5.82 -10.51 10.24
CA SER A 316 5.55 -11.18 8.97
C SER A 316 6.73 -12.06 8.54
N LEU A 317 6.47 -12.98 7.62
CA LEU A 317 7.52 -13.75 6.96
C LEU A 317 8.42 -12.83 6.13
N PHE A 318 9.73 -13.05 6.24
CA PHE A 318 10.69 -12.48 5.29
C PHE A 318 10.70 -13.29 3.99
N PRO A 319 10.94 -12.65 2.83
CA PRO A 319 10.98 -13.35 1.56
C PRO A 319 12.13 -14.35 1.54
N THR A 320 11.89 -15.52 0.95
CA THR A 320 12.93 -16.53 0.71
C THR A 320 13.90 -16.09 -0.38
N SER A 321 13.46 -15.24 -1.31
CA SER A 321 14.32 -14.58 -2.29
C SER A 321 13.77 -13.20 -2.68
N GLN A 322 14.67 -12.29 -3.05
CA GLN A 322 14.33 -10.93 -3.44
C GLN A 322 15.27 -10.42 -4.52
N THR A 323 14.70 -9.75 -5.52
CA THR A 323 15.44 -9.02 -6.54
C THR A 323 15.15 -7.54 -6.35
N ARG A 324 16.19 -6.75 -6.03
CA ARG A 324 16.09 -5.30 -5.80
C ARG A 324 17.22 -4.57 -6.53
N PRO A 325 16.91 -3.57 -7.37
CA PRO A 325 17.94 -2.71 -7.98
C PRO A 325 18.66 -1.88 -6.92
N THR A 326 19.94 -1.60 -7.15
CA THR A 326 20.80 -0.82 -6.22
C THR A 326 20.40 0.66 -6.11
N LEU A 327 19.71 1.21 -7.11
CA LEU A 327 19.36 2.64 -7.24
C LEU A 327 17.85 2.92 -7.08
N GLY A 328 17.10 1.99 -6.49
CA GLY A 328 15.64 2.04 -6.49
C GLY A 328 15.07 1.59 -7.83
N GLY A 329 13.87 1.03 -7.82
CA GLY A 329 13.23 0.44 -8.99
C GLY A 329 12.36 -0.76 -8.61
N PRO A 330 11.79 -1.46 -9.60
CA PRO A 330 10.86 -2.56 -9.35
C PRO A 330 11.55 -3.65 -8.55
N ALA A 331 10.91 -4.02 -7.43
CA ALA A 331 11.32 -5.09 -6.57
C ALA A 331 10.41 -6.29 -6.79
N THR A 332 11.01 -7.48 -6.93
CA THR A 332 10.29 -8.74 -6.89
C THR A 332 10.65 -9.46 -5.61
N LEU A 333 9.65 -9.78 -4.81
CA LEU A 333 9.77 -10.45 -3.51
C LEU A 333 9.07 -11.80 -3.62
N ARG A 334 9.73 -12.87 -3.19
CA ARG A 334 9.19 -14.23 -3.30
C ARG A 334 9.29 -14.96 -1.97
N TRP A 335 8.23 -15.68 -1.62
CA TRP A 335 8.14 -16.58 -0.49
C TRP A 335 7.81 -17.98 -1.03
N GLN A 336 8.74 -18.91 -0.89
CA GLN A 336 8.58 -20.31 -1.27
C GLN A 336 8.55 -21.16 -0.02
N LEU A 337 7.36 -21.60 0.39
CA LEU A 337 7.14 -22.42 1.57
C LEU A 337 6.84 -23.85 1.13
N LYS A 338 7.71 -24.80 1.50
CA LYS A 338 7.51 -26.23 1.26
C LYS A 338 7.51 -26.98 2.58
N ASN A 339 6.47 -27.78 2.82
CA ASN A 339 6.27 -28.55 4.05
C ASN A 339 6.50 -27.70 5.32
N ALA A 340 5.91 -26.50 5.35
CA ALA A 340 6.12 -25.52 6.41
C ALA A 340 4.89 -25.42 7.32
N VAL A 341 5.12 -25.16 8.61
CA VAL A 341 4.06 -24.78 9.56
C VAL A 341 4.37 -23.38 10.05
N THR A 342 3.47 -22.42 9.78
CA THR A 342 3.69 -21.01 10.12
C THR A 342 2.46 -20.39 10.76
N ALA A 343 2.68 -19.43 11.65
CA ALA A 343 1.66 -18.53 12.18
C ALA A 343 1.86 -17.08 11.70
N GLN A 344 2.78 -16.88 10.77
CA GLN A 344 3.17 -15.59 10.22
C GLN A 344 2.64 -15.42 8.80
N ASP A 345 2.15 -14.21 8.52
CA ASP A 345 1.61 -13.83 7.22
C ASP A 345 2.69 -13.29 6.29
N VAL A 346 2.38 -13.19 5.00
CA VAL A 346 3.18 -12.39 4.06
C VAL A 346 2.64 -10.96 4.09
N ALA A 347 3.47 -9.99 4.47
CA ALA A 347 3.02 -8.60 4.54
C ALA A 347 4.13 -7.63 4.12
N VAL A 348 3.78 -6.74 3.18
CA VAL A 348 4.64 -5.67 2.71
C VAL A 348 4.03 -4.32 3.05
N VAL A 349 4.88 -3.40 3.50
CA VAL A 349 4.52 -2.04 3.89
C VAL A 349 5.36 -1.07 3.10
N PHE A 350 4.72 -0.04 2.56
CA PHE A 350 5.36 0.95 1.71
C PHE A 350 5.49 2.27 2.45
N THR A 351 6.67 2.86 2.38
CA THR A 351 6.89 4.18 2.97
C THR A 351 6.09 5.23 2.19
N GLN A 352 5.24 5.95 2.90
CA GLN A 352 4.58 7.15 2.39
C GLN A 352 5.59 8.31 2.41
N GLY A 353 6.60 8.24 1.55
CA GLY A 353 7.50 9.35 1.30
C GLY A 353 6.94 10.19 0.17
N SER A 354 6.40 11.36 0.47
CA SER A 354 6.06 12.29 -0.62
C SER A 354 7.36 12.79 -1.24
N VAL A 355 7.46 12.80 -2.57
CA VAL A 355 8.56 13.44 -3.32
C VAL A 355 8.79 14.88 -2.81
N ARG A 356 7.73 15.53 -2.32
CA ARG A 356 7.73 16.78 -1.54
C ARG A 356 8.73 16.77 -0.38
N GLU A 357 8.71 15.81 0.53
CA GLU A 357 9.61 15.81 1.69
C GLU A 357 11.10 15.65 1.28
N THR A 358 11.35 14.84 0.26
CA THR A 358 12.70 14.65 -0.29
C THR A 358 13.19 15.90 -1.01
N LEU A 359 12.36 16.53 -1.85
CA LEU A 359 12.73 17.77 -2.54
C LEU A 359 12.95 18.94 -1.57
N THR A 360 12.15 19.07 -0.50
CA THR A 360 12.37 20.10 0.51
C THR A 360 13.72 19.90 1.21
N LYS A 361 14.09 18.65 1.53
CA LYS A 361 15.38 18.32 2.17
C LYS A 361 16.56 18.56 1.22
N VAL A 362 16.44 18.15 -0.05
CA VAL A 362 17.50 18.32 -1.06
C VAL A 362 17.71 19.79 -1.40
N HIS A 363 16.65 20.59 -1.57
CA HIS A 363 16.79 22.01 -1.88
C HIS A 363 17.31 22.85 -0.69
N LEU A 364 17.02 22.45 0.55
CA LEU A 364 17.65 23.04 1.75
C LEU A 364 19.17 22.82 1.75
N ALA A 365 19.61 21.62 1.39
CA ALA A 365 21.03 21.28 1.30
C ALA A 365 21.75 22.00 0.13
N GLN A 366 21.07 22.20 -1.00
CA GLN A 366 21.64 22.92 -2.15
C GLN A 366 21.93 24.40 -1.85
N GLY A 367 21.04 25.09 -1.14
CA GLY A 367 21.29 26.48 -0.72
C GLY A 367 22.54 26.61 0.17
N LEU A 368 22.69 25.68 1.12
CA LEU A 368 23.88 25.59 1.98
C LEU A 368 25.16 25.29 1.19
N ALA A 369 25.08 24.38 0.21
CA ALA A 369 26.22 24.02 -0.63
C ALA A 369 26.71 25.19 -1.51
N VAL A 370 25.80 26.02 -2.04
CA VAL A 370 26.16 27.21 -2.83
C VAL A 370 26.82 28.28 -1.95
N VAL A 371 26.33 28.47 -0.72
CA VAL A 371 26.95 29.38 0.26
C VAL A 371 28.33 28.88 0.71
N LEU A 372 28.48 27.58 0.94
CA LEU A 372 29.77 26.98 1.27
C LEU A 372 30.75 27.06 0.09
N ALA A 373 30.31 26.77 -1.13
CA ALA A 373 31.14 26.87 -2.32
C ALA A 373 31.62 28.31 -2.54
N SER A 374 30.77 29.31 -2.33
CA SER A 374 31.17 30.71 -2.48
C SER A 374 32.07 31.24 -1.38
N LEU A 375 32.00 30.68 -0.17
CA LEU A 375 32.96 30.94 0.90
C LEU A 375 34.33 30.25 0.65
N LEU A 376 34.37 29.19 -0.17
CA LEU A 376 35.59 28.48 -0.54
C LEU A 376 36.31 29.05 -1.77
N ILE A 377 35.62 29.73 -2.68
CA ILE A 377 36.22 30.48 -3.81
C ILE A 377 37.32 31.48 -3.37
N PRO A 378 37.16 32.26 -2.28
CA PRO A 378 38.22 33.10 -1.69
C PRO A 378 39.53 32.38 -1.40
N LEU A 379 39.44 31.14 -0.91
CA LEU A 379 40.58 30.35 -0.43
C LEU A 379 41.42 29.76 -1.59
N TRP A 380 40.86 29.76 -2.80
CA TRP A 380 41.53 29.29 -4.02
C TRP A 380 42.13 30.43 -4.86
N ALA A 381 41.76 31.69 -4.57
CA ALA A 381 42.21 32.87 -5.31
C ALA A 381 43.37 33.63 -4.62
N CYS A 382 43.94 33.05 -3.55
CA CYS A 382 45.14 33.55 -2.87
C CYS A 382 46.41 32.89 -3.39
#